data_AF-A0A327KV96-F1
#
_entry.id   AF-A0A327KV96-F1
#
_cell.length_a   1.000
_cell.length_b   1.000
_cell.length_c   1.000
_cell.angle_alpha   90.00
_cell.angle_beta   90.00
_cell.angle_gamma   90.00
#
_symmetry.space_group_name_H-M   'P 1'
#
loop_
_entity.id
_entity.type
_entity.pdbx_description
1 polymer ?
#
loop_
_entity_poly.entity_id
_entity_poly.type
_entity_poly.pdbx_seq_one_letter_code
_entity_poly.pdbx_strand_id
1 'polypeptide(L)'
;MPRTLRRLDRLRPACLLVLGTAVLAGPALAQAPSRTTATYDDWTVRCETPAGSQQKTCEVFQAQQPQGQTSPVSQVAIGRAAKTDPLKLVVQIPVNVWLATAPRLVWDDKQPPVALGFKRCVPGGCFADADLPDDLLRRMRGRTDPGRLEYKDALQRDVGIPLSFKGFGAALEALAKQ
;
A
#
# COMPACT_ATOMS: atom_id res chain seq x y z
N MET A 1 73.42 -6.45 27.62
CA MET A 1 74.26 -7.59 27.19
C MET A 1 74.17 -8.66 28.28
N PRO A 2 74.08 -9.98 28.00
CA PRO A 2 74.61 -10.62 26.80
C PRO A 2 73.72 -11.72 26.16
N ARG A 3 74.19 -12.13 24.98
CA ARG A 3 74.35 -13.53 24.54
C ARG A 3 73.13 -14.36 24.07
N THR A 4 73.15 -14.51 22.75
CA THR A 4 73.21 -15.80 22.03
C THR A 4 71.92 -16.58 21.78
N LEU A 5 71.48 -16.43 20.53
CA LEU A 5 70.85 -17.44 19.69
C LEU A 5 71.33 -18.87 19.97
N ARG A 6 70.38 -19.79 20.16
CA ARG A 6 70.54 -21.21 19.84
C ARG A 6 69.38 -21.67 18.97
N ARG A 7 69.72 -22.15 17.79
CA ARG A 7 68.83 -22.89 16.88
C ARG A 7 68.40 -24.17 17.56
N LEU A 8 67.11 -24.47 17.50
CA LEU A 8 66.60 -25.83 17.59
C LEU A 8 65.73 -26.08 16.36
N ASP A 9 66.36 -26.75 15.40
CA ASP A 9 65.69 -27.61 14.44
C ASP A 9 64.82 -28.62 15.19
N ARG A 10 63.65 -28.92 14.60
CA ARG A 10 63.01 -30.23 14.46
C ARG A 10 61.50 -30.15 14.69
N LEU A 11 60.75 -30.40 13.61
CA LEU A 11 59.87 -31.57 13.41
C LEU A 11 58.75 -31.19 12.42
N ARG A 12 58.78 -31.84 11.26
CA ARG A 12 57.67 -31.86 10.29
C ARG A 12 56.57 -32.80 10.82
N PRO A 13 55.30 -32.37 10.86
CA PRO A 13 54.16 -33.28 10.82
C PRO A 13 53.59 -33.34 9.39
N ALA A 14 53.43 -34.56 8.89
CA ALA A 14 52.69 -34.89 7.67
C ALA A 14 51.27 -35.37 8.01
N CYS A 15 50.37 -35.28 7.03
CA CYS A 15 48.97 -35.81 6.98
C CYS A 15 47.94 -35.06 7.85
N LEU A 16 46.67 -34.87 7.47
CA LEU A 16 45.83 -35.47 6.42
C LEU A 16 45.02 -34.37 5.69
N LEU A 17 44.90 -34.48 4.36
CA LEU A 17 43.94 -33.72 3.55
C LEU A 17 42.59 -34.44 3.55
N VAL A 18 41.64 -33.92 4.32
CA VAL A 18 40.22 -34.32 4.21
C VAL A 18 39.62 -33.54 3.04
N LEU A 19 39.29 -34.24 1.95
CA LEU A 19 38.50 -33.68 0.85
C LEU A 19 37.05 -33.52 1.31
N GLY A 20 36.73 -32.37 1.91
CA GLY A 20 35.35 -31.94 2.16
C GLY A 20 34.71 -31.44 0.88
N THR A 21 33.65 -32.11 0.42
CA THR A 21 32.76 -31.63 -0.65
C THR A 21 31.99 -30.42 -0.15
N ALA A 22 32.43 -29.22 -0.55
CA ALA A 22 31.71 -27.98 -0.31
C ALA A 22 30.42 -27.96 -1.16
N VAL A 23 29.27 -28.12 -0.51
CA VAL A 23 27.96 -27.81 -1.12
C VAL A 23 27.87 -26.30 -1.25
N LEU A 24 28.04 -25.78 -2.47
CA LEU A 24 27.78 -24.38 -2.79
C LEU A 24 26.27 -24.14 -2.76
N ALA A 25 25.75 -23.71 -1.60
CA ALA A 25 24.44 -23.09 -1.53
C ALA A 25 24.53 -21.73 -2.25
N GLY A 26 24.05 -21.68 -3.50
CA GLY A 26 23.95 -20.43 -4.25
C GLY A 26 23.01 -19.44 -3.54
N PRO A 27 23.25 -18.12 -3.64
CA PRO A 27 22.37 -17.13 -3.01
C PRO A 27 20.98 -17.23 -3.63
N ALA A 28 19.97 -17.46 -2.79
CA ALA A 28 18.57 -17.29 -3.20
C ALA A 28 18.39 -15.83 -3.62
N LEU A 29 18.15 -15.59 -4.92
CA LEU A 29 17.80 -14.26 -5.43
C LEU A 29 16.47 -13.85 -4.80
N ALA A 30 16.52 -13.04 -3.75
CA ALA A 30 15.34 -12.38 -3.21
C ALA A 30 14.71 -11.56 -4.35
N GLN A 31 13.45 -11.84 -4.69
CA GLN A 31 12.73 -11.11 -5.73
C GLN A 31 12.62 -9.63 -5.30
N ALA A 32 13.15 -8.74 -6.13
CA ALA A 32 13.08 -7.30 -5.92
C ALA A 32 11.61 -6.82 -5.94
N PRO A 33 11.25 -5.78 -5.17
CA PRO A 33 9.90 -5.25 -5.22
C PRO A 33 9.61 -4.70 -6.62
N SER A 34 8.38 -4.87 -7.09
CA SER A 34 7.94 -4.31 -8.37
C SER A 34 6.71 -3.42 -8.19
N ARG A 35 6.63 -2.35 -8.97
CA ARG A 35 5.49 -1.42 -8.99
C ARG A 35 5.18 -1.01 -10.43
N THR A 36 3.91 -1.07 -10.80
CA THR A 36 3.40 -0.58 -12.09
C THR A 36 2.21 0.33 -11.87
N THR A 37 2.02 1.31 -12.76
CA THR A 37 0.94 2.29 -12.68
C THR A 37 0.37 2.60 -14.05
N ALA A 38 -0.95 2.85 -14.11
CA ALA A 38 -1.64 3.37 -15.29
C ALA A 38 -2.69 4.39 -14.84
N THR A 39 -2.67 5.58 -15.44
CA THR A 39 -3.54 6.71 -15.05
C THR A 39 -4.70 6.87 -16.04
N TYR A 40 -5.87 7.16 -15.49
CA TYR A 40 -7.16 7.35 -16.14
C TYR A 40 -7.79 8.60 -15.54
N ASP A 41 -7.55 9.75 -16.17
CA ASP A 41 -7.89 11.06 -15.63
C ASP A 41 -7.42 11.22 -14.17
N ASP A 42 -8.34 11.31 -13.23
CA ASP A 42 -8.04 11.57 -11.82
C ASP A 42 -7.79 10.28 -11.00
N TRP A 43 -7.81 9.11 -11.64
CA TRP A 43 -7.59 7.81 -11.00
C TRP A 43 -6.36 7.11 -11.56
N THR A 44 -5.67 6.35 -10.71
CA THR A 44 -4.51 5.56 -11.09
C THR A 44 -4.70 4.13 -10.63
N VAL A 45 -4.59 3.18 -11.57
CA VAL A 45 -4.43 1.76 -11.25
C VAL A 45 -2.97 1.55 -10.88
N ARG A 46 -2.73 0.93 -9.73
CA ARG A 46 -1.40 0.57 -9.25
C ARG A 46 -1.37 -0.88 -8.84
N CYS A 47 -0.32 -1.56 -9.28
CA CYS A 47 -0.03 -2.91 -8.81
C CYS A 47 1.36 -2.95 -8.19
N GLU A 48 1.46 -3.60 -7.03
CA GLU A 48 2.68 -3.76 -6.27
C GLU A 48 2.89 -5.22 -5.91
N THR A 49 4.14 -5.68 -6.02
CA THR A 49 4.60 -6.96 -5.48
C THR A 49 5.71 -6.64 -4.48
N PRO A 50 5.47 -6.80 -3.17
CA PRO A 50 6.48 -6.54 -2.14
C PRO A 50 7.69 -7.45 -2.29
N ALA A 51 8.85 -6.98 -1.81
CA ALA A 51 10.08 -7.77 -1.81
C ALA A 51 9.88 -9.09 -1.03
N GLY A 52 10.29 -10.22 -1.61
CA GLY A 52 10.12 -11.53 -0.98
C GLY A 52 8.69 -12.08 -0.97
N SER A 53 7.73 -11.39 -1.61
CA SER A 53 6.37 -11.88 -1.82
C SER A 53 6.14 -12.20 -3.30
N GLN A 54 5.39 -13.25 -3.59
CA GLN A 54 4.86 -13.52 -4.93
C GLN A 54 3.46 -12.91 -5.12
N GLN A 55 2.86 -12.39 -4.05
CA GLN A 55 1.53 -11.82 -4.09
C GLN A 55 1.58 -10.42 -4.74
N LYS A 56 0.99 -10.32 -5.93
CA LYS A 56 0.71 -9.05 -6.61
C LYS A 56 -0.62 -8.50 -6.12
N THR A 57 -0.61 -7.32 -5.52
CA THR A 57 -1.81 -6.60 -5.10
C THR A 57 -2.04 -5.43 -6.03
N CYS A 58 -3.27 -5.28 -6.51
CA CYS A 58 -3.67 -4.17 -7.37
C CYS A 58 -4.82 -3.40 -6.76
N GLU A 59 -4.78 -2.10 -6.94
CA GLU A 59 -5.82 -1.17 -6.52
C GLU A 59 -5.98 -0.07 -7.56
N VAL A 60 -7.15 0.55 -7.56
CA VAL A 60 -7.38 1.83 -8.21
C VAL A 60 -7.46 2.89 -7.14
N PHE A 61 -6.74 4.00 -7.29
CA PHE A 61 -6.72 5.04 -6.28
C PHE A 61 -6.74 6.44 -6.88
N GLN A 62 -7.24 7.37 -6.09
CA GLN A 62 -7.08 8.80 -6.28
C GLN A 62 -6.36 9.34 -5.05
N ALA A 63 -5.39 10.22 -5.27
CA ALA A 63 -4.74 10.98 -4.21
C ALA A 63 -5.33 12.39 -4.19
N GLN A 64 -5.75 12.86 -3.02
CA GLN A 64 -6.43 14.12 -2.87
C GLN A 64 -5.46 15.15 -2.31
N GLN A 65 -5.29 16.24 -3.08
CA GLN A 65 -4.45 17.37 -2.73
C GLN A 65 -5.30 18.64 -2.77
N PRO A 66 -5.79 19.11 -1.60
CA PRO A 66 -6.47 20.38 -1.49
C PRO A 66 -5.58 21.54 -1.96
N GLN A 67 -6.21 22.61 -2.42
CA GLN A 67 -5.49 23.82 -2.85
C GLN A 67 -4.61 24.37 -1.72
N GLY A 68 -3.39 24.76 -2.05
CA GLY A 68 -2.41 25.29 -1.08
C GLY A 68 -1.58 24.22 -0.36
N GLN A 69 -1.88 22.93 -0.54
CA GLN A 69 -1.02 21.85 -0.07
C GLN A 69 0.03 21.49 -1.12
N THR A 70 1.26 21.19 -0.70
CA THR A 70 2.37 20.80 -1.58
C THR A 70 2.45 19.30 -1.82
N SER A 71 1.65 18.50 -1.11
CA SER A 71 1.58 17.05 -1.23
C SER A 71 0.16 16.56 -0.96
N PRO A 72 -0.23 15.39 -1.47
CA PRO A 72 -1.52 14.79 -1.16
C PRO A 72 -1.68 14.60 0.35
N VAL A 73 -2.86 14.95 0.86
CA VAL A 73 -3.19 14.82 2.29
C VAL A 73 -4.05 13.59 2.57
N SER A 74 -4.66 13.02 1.53
CA SER A 74 -5.55 11.87 1.64
C SER A 74 -5.46 11.02 0.39
N GLN A 75 -5.88 9.77 0.50
CA GLN A 75 -6.00 8.83 -0.61
C GLN A 75 -7.31 8.07 -0.46
N VAL A 76 -8.03 7.89 -1.56
CA VAL A 76 -9.13 6.93 -1.66
C VAL A 76 -8.70 5.84 -2.62
N ALA A 77 -8.74 4.59 -2.18
CA ALA A 77 -8.35 3.42 -2.93
C ALA A 77 -9.46 2.37 -2.92
N ILE A 78 -9.58 1.64 -4.01
CA ILE A 78 -10.43 0.46 -4.14
C ILE A 78 -9.56 -0.68 -4.64
N GLY A 79 -9.50 -1.75 -3.87
CA GLY A 79 -8.63 -2.88 -4.16
C GLY A 79 -9.05 -4.13 -3.41
N ARG A 80 -8.28 -5.20 -3.59
CA ARG A 80 -8.48 -6.49 -2.92
C ARG A 80 -7.12 -7.06 -2.55
N ALA A 81 -7.02 -7.75 -1.40
CA ALA A 81 -5.75 -8.32 -0.95
C ALA A 81 -5.34 -9.54 -1.81
N ALA A 82 -6.30 -10.43 -2.07
CA ALA A 82 -6.19 -11.51 -3.05
C ALA A 82 -7.22 -11.36 -4.17
N LYS A 83 -6.98 -12.01 -5.33
CA LYS A 83 -7.91 -11.95 -6.49
C LYS A 83 -9.32 -12.43 -6.16
N THR A 84 -9.43 -13.40 -5.25
CA THR A 84 -10.69 -14.00 -4.79
C THR A 84 -11.41 -13.16 -3.74
N ASP A 85 -10.75 -12.17 -3.15
CA ASP A 85 -11.35 -11.34 -2.11
C ASP A 85 -12.29 -10.29 -2.74
N PRO A 86 -13.35 -9.89 -2.02
CA PRO A 86 -14.18 -8.78 -2.44
C PRO A 86 -13.36 -7.49 -2.51
N LEU A 87 -13.80 -6.56 -3.38
CA LEU A 87 -13.24 -5.22 -3.39
C LEU A 87 -13.63 -4.49 -2.11
N LYS A 88 -12.66 -3.80 -1.52
CA LYS A 88 -12.85 -2.92 -0.38
C LYS A 88 -12.55 -1.49 -0.76
N LEU A 89 -13.31 -0.57 -0.19
CA LEU A 89 -12.93 0.83 -0.11
C LEU A 89 -11.93 0.98 1.02
N VAL A 90 -10.78 1.58 0.74
CA VAL A 90 -9.79 1.96 1.74
C VAL A 90 -9.51 3.44 1.60
N VAL A 91 -9.54 4.17 2.70
CA VAL A 91 -9.20 5.60 2.73
C VAL A 91 -8.05 5.84 3.68
N GLN A 92 -7.14 6.70 3.27
CA GLN A 92 -6.12 7.28 4.12
C GLN A 92 -6.50 8.74 4.40
N ILE A 93 -6.59 9.09 5.67
CA ILE A 93 -6.90 10.44 6.17
C ILE A 93 -5.70 10.90 7.00
N PRO A 94 -5.42 12.21 7.11
CA PRO A 94 -4.40 12.72 8.04
C PRO A 94 -4.57 12.22 9.49
N VAL A 95 -3.51 12.25 10.30
CA VAL A 95 -3.53 11.71 11.67
C VAL A 95 -4.36 12.52 12.68
N ASN A 96 -4.79 13.73 12.33
CA ASN A 96 -5.52 14.64 13.21
C ASN A 96 -7.05 14.37 13.20
N VAL A 97 -7.48 13.15 13.48
CA VAL A 97 -8.90 12.73 13.39
C VAL A 97 -9.57 12.52 14.75
N TRP A 98 -10.89 12.73 14.80
CA TRP A 98 -11.74 12.34 15.91
C TRP A 98 -12.29 10.93 15.72
N LEU A 99 -11.66 9.96 16.39
CA LEU A 99 -11.91 8.53 16.17
C LEU A 99 -13.34 8.07 16.51
N ALA A 100 -14.06 8.77 17.40
CA ALA A 100 -15.42 8.40 17.77
C ALA A 100 -16.44 8.66 16.65
N THR A 101 -16.06 9.38 15.58
CA THR A 101 -16.90 9.58 14.40
C THR A 101 -16.25 8.87 13.21
N ALA A 102 -16.95 7.85 12.70
CA ALA A 102 -16.54 7.14 11.50
C ALA A 102 -16.45 8.10 10.30
N PRO A 103 -15.38 8.01 9.48
CA PRO A 103 -15.34 8.71 8.22
C PRO A 103 -16.39 8.10 7.28
N ARG A 104 -16.88 8.91 6.34
CA ARG A 104 -17.90 8.49 5.39
C ARG A 104 -17.59 8.99 3.99
N LEU A 105 -17.84 8.15 3.00
CA LEU A 105 -17.80 8.54 1.60
C LEU A 105 -19.21 8.95 1.17
N VAL A 106 -19.37 10.23 0.83
CA VAL A 106 -20.57 10.74 0.18
C VAL A 106 -20.30 10.80 -1.32
N TRP A 107 -20.99 9.96 -2.09
CA TRP A 107 -20.80 9.86 -3.52
C TRP A 107 -21.97 10.47 -4.31
N ASP A 108 -23.14 10.58 -3.69
CA ASP A 108 -24.35 11.24 -4.18
C ASP A 108 -25.14 11.74 -2.96
N ASP A 109 -25.58 13.00 -2.97
CA ASP A 109 -26.35 13.59 -1.86
C ASP A 109 -27.75 12.98 -1.70
N LYS A 110 -28.25 12.27 -2.72
CA LYS A 110 -29.53 11.56 -2.70
C LYS A 110 -29.41 10.11 -2.22
N GLN A 111 -28.21 9.63 -1.95
CA GLN A 111 -27.93 8.25 -1.55
C GLN A 111 -27.36 8.21 -0.14
N PRO A 112 -27.58 7.12 0.62
CA PRO A 112 -26.91 6.93 1.89
C PRO A 112 -25.37 6.95 1.70
N PRO A 113 -24.64 7.66 2.58
CA PRO A 113 -23.19 7.65 2.53
C PRO A 113 -22.64 6.29 2.94
N VAL A 114 -21.45 5.94 2.43
CA VAL A 114 -20.74 4.73 2.83
C VAL A 114 -19.96 5.04 4.09
N ALA A 115 -20.39 4.52 5.24
CA ALA A 115 -19.64 4.64 6.49
C ALA A 115 -18.44 3.69 6.47
N LEU A 116 -17.27 4.16 6.90
CA LEU A 116 -16.05 3.36 7.01
C LEU A 116 -15.63 3.18 8.48
N GLY A 117 -15.02 2.05 8.79
CA GLY A 117 -14.45 1.79 10.12
C GLY A 117 -12.97 2.09 10.16
N PHE A 118 -12.52 2.95 11.08
CA PHE A 118 -11.08 3.10 11.35
C PHE A 118 -10.47 1.75 11.74
N LYS A 119 -9.31 1.44 11.15
CA LYS A 119 -8.58 0.18 11.39
C LYS A 119 -7.26 0.42 12.09
N ARG A 120 -6.55 1.47 11.69
CA ARG A 120 -5.22 1.79 12.22
C ARG A 120 -4.88 3.24 11.96
N CYS A 121 -4.08 3.81 12.85
CA CYS A 121 -3.39 5.08 12.63
C CYS A 121 -1.89 4.86 12.79
N VAL A 122 -1.12 5.39 11.86
CA VAL A 122 0.35 5.37 11.84
C VAL A 122 0.84 6.77 11.48
N PRO A 123 2.14 7.11 11.60
CA PRO A 123 2.63 8.45 11.29
C PRO A 123 2.24 8.97 9.89
N GLY A 124 2.06 8.07 8.92
CA GLY A 124 1.62 8.42 7.56
C GLY A 124 0.12 8.71 7.41
N GLY A 125 -0.72 8.40 8.39
CA GLY A 125 -2.17 8.63 8.31
C GLY A 125 -3.00 7.61 9.09
N CYS A 126 -4.29 7.93 9.20
CA CYS A 126 -5.33 7.04 9.70
C CYS A 126 -6.03 6.36 8.53
N PHE A 127 -6.18 5.05 8.63
CA PHE A 127 -6.74 4.19 7.60
C PHE A 127 -8.08 3.65 8.05
N ALA A 128 -9.09 3.82 7.21
CA ALA A 128 -10.42 3.26 7.40
C ALA A 128 -10.83 2.46 6.18
N ASP A 129 -11.66 1.43 6.37
CA ASP A 129 -12.18 0.63 5.28
C ASP A 129 -13.69 0.42 5.36
N ALA A 130 -14.27 0.05 4.22
CA ALA A 130 -15.62 -0.45 4.12
C ALA A 130 -15.69 -1.51 3.01
N ASP A 131 -16.63 -2.44 3.13
CA ASP A 131 -16.97 -3.33 2.04
C ASP A 131 -17.68 -2.54 0.95
N LEU A 132 -17.34 -2.83 -0.31
CA LEU A 132 -17.99 -2.24 -1.47
C LEU A 132 -18.78 -3.32 -2.21
N PRO A 133 -20.10 -3.42 -1.97
CA PRO A 133 -20.91 -4.40 -2.67
C PRO A 133 -21.00 -4.05 -4.16
N ASP A 134 -21.11 -5.07 -5.01
CA ASP A 134 -21.03 -4.93 -6.46
C ASP A 134 -22.08 -3.98 -7.05
N ASP A 135 -23.27 -3.91 -6.44
CA ASP A 135 -24.32 -3.00 -6.86
C ASP A 135 -23.93 -1.53 -6.65
N LEU A 136 -23.27 -1.22 -5.54
CA LEU A 136 -22.77 0.11 -5.25
C LEU A 136 -21.62 0.47 -6.21
N LEU A 137 -20.68 -0.44 -6.45
CA LEU A 137 -19.62 -0.25 -7.45
C LEU A 137 -20.19 0.03 -8.84
N ARG A 138 -21.21 -0.73 -9.26
CA ARG A 138 -21.90 -0.48 -10.54
C ARG A 138 -22.51 0.91 -10.61
N ARG A 139 -23.16 1.38 -9.54
CA ARG A 139 -23.73 2.75 -9.48
C ARG A 139 -22.66 3.84 -9.53
N MET A 140 -21.53 3.64 -8.85
CA MET A 140 -20.42 4.60 -8.84
C MET A 140 -19.69 4.67 -10.18
N ARG A 141 -19.60 3.55 -10.92
CA ARG A 141 -18.88 3.45 -12.20
C ARG A 141 -19.35 4.44 -13.28
N GLY A 142 -20.65 4.75 -13.30
CA GLY A 142 -21.25 5.66 -14.28
C GLY A 142 -21.27 7.13 -13.87
N ARG A 143 -20.69 7.48 -12.72
CA ARG A 143 -20.76 8.86 -12.20
C ARG A 143 -19.72 9.76 -12.82
N THR A 144 -20.12 11.02 -12.95
CA THR A 144 -19.24 12.14 -13.30
C THR A 144 -19.30 13.26 -12.28
N ASP A 145 -20.41 13.36 -11.54
CA ASP A 145 -20.56 14.32 -10.45
C ASP A 145 -19.57 14.02 -9.31
N PRO A 146 -18.94 15.05 -8.74
CA PRO A 146 -17.97 14.87 -7.65
C PRO A 146 -18.64 14.36 -6.37
N GLY A 147 -17.89 13.57 -5.61
CA GLY A 147 -18.21 13.19 -4.24
C GLY A 147 -17.30 13.88 -3.22
N ARG A 148 -17.37 13.41 -1.98
CA ARG A 148 -16.56 13.89 -0.86
C ARG A 148 -16.30 12.78 0.15
N LEU A 149 -15.06 12.68 0.62
CA LEU A 149 -14.72 11.94 1.83
C LEU A 149 -14.88 12.89 3.01
N GLU A 150 -15.70 12.51 3.98
CA GLU A 150 -15.98 13.34 5.15
C GLU A 150 -15.52 12.68 6.44
N TYR A 151 -15.01 13.48 7.35
CA TYR A 151 -14.61 13.05 8.68
C TYR A 151 -14.60 14.23 9.66
N LYS A 152 -14.42 13.94 10.94
CA LYS A 152 -14.16 14.96 11.97
C LYS A 152 -12.68 15.03 12.30
N ASP A 153 -12.11 16.23 12.31
CA ASP A 153 -10.74 16.43 12.79
C ASP A 153 -10.65 16.33 14.32
N ALA A 154 -9.45 16.40 14.89
CA ALA A 154 -9.22 16.29 16.33
C ALA A 154 -9.92 17.40 17.17
N LEU A 155 -10.31 18.51 16.53
CA LEU A 155 -11.09 19.59 17.14
C LEU A 155 -12.60 19.43 16.88
N GLN A 156 -13.01 18.26 16.38
CA GLN A 156 -14.38 17.89 16.02
C GLN A 156 -15.01 18.72 14.88
N ARG A 157 -14.18 19.44 14.11
CA ARG A 157 -14.65 20.19 12.94
C ARG A 157 -14.93 19.22 11.80
N ASP A 158 -16.00 19.50 11.06
CA ASP A 158 -16.30 18.74 9.85
C ASP A 158 -15.32 19.09 8.74
N VAL A 159 -14.71 18.07 8.16
CA VAL A 159 -13.78 18.19 7.04
C VAL A 159 -14.33 17.39 5.87
N GLY A 160 -14.45 18.03 4.71
CA GLY A 160 -14.80 17.41 3.45
C GLY A 160 -13.62 17.48 2.48
N ILE A 161 -13.17 16.32 2.00
CA ILE A 161 -12.13 16.21 0.97
C ILE A 161 -12.83 15.85 -0.36
N PRO A 162 -12.72 16.69 -1.40
CA PRO A 162 -13.33 16.40 -2.70
C PRO A 162 -12.84 15.07 -3.28
N LEU A 163 -13.74 14.31 -3.89
CA LEU A 163 -13.45 13.10 -4.65
C LEU A 163 -13.97 13.27 -6.07
N SER A 164 -13.10 13.11 -7.08
CA SER A 164 -13.51 13.13 -8.48
C SER A 164 -13.87 11.73 -8.97
N PHE A 165 -14.90 11.63 -9.82
CA PHE A 165 -15.27 10.40 -10.51
C PHE A 165 -14.81 10.37 -11.99
N LYS A 166 -14.11 11.40 -12.46
CA LYS A 166 -13.56 11.43 -13.83
C LYS A 166 -12.54 10.32 -14.01
N GLY A 167 -12.73 9.47 -15.01
CA GLY A 167 -11.88 8.30 -15.29
C GLY A 167 -12.09 7.11 -14.36
N PHE A 168 -12.94 7.21 -13.33
CA PHE A 168 -13.15 6.14 -12.35
C PHE A 168 -13.60 4.83 -12.98
N GLY A 169 -14.58 4.88 -13.89
CA GLY A 169 -15.10 3.68 -14.52
C GLY A 169 -14.08 2.95 -15.40
N ALA A 170 -13.31 3.69 -16.20
CA ALA A 170 -12.23 3.13 -17.01
C ALA A 170 -11.12 2.52 -16.15
N ALA A 171 -10.80 3.17 -15.03
CA ALA A 171 -9.81 2.68 -14.09
C ALA A 171 -10.27 1.38 -13.38
N LEU A 172 -11.54 1.27 -13.00
CA LEU A 172 -12.11 0.03 -12.46
C LEU A 172 -12.10 -1.11 -13.48
N GLU A 173 -12.38 -0.82 -14.76
CA GLU A 173 -12.27 -1.80 -15.85
C GLU A 173 -10.84 -2.32 -16.01
N ALA A 174 -9.87 -1.42 -15.93
CA ALA A 174 -8.46 -1.78 -16.00
C ALA A 174 -8.00 -2.60 -14.79
N LEU A 175 -8.50 -2.28 -13.59
CA LEU A 175 -8.26 -3.07 -12.37
C LEU A 175 -8.83 -4.48 -12.50
N ALA A 176 -10.03 -4.63 -13.07
CA ALA A 176 -10.67 -5.94 -13.25
C ALA A 176 -9.90 -6.89 -14.18
N LYS A 177 -8.97 -6.37 -14.99
CA LYS A 177 -8.10 -7.17 -15.89
C LYS A 177 -6.81 -7.65 -15.21
N GLN A 178 -6.53 -7.22 -13.97
CA GLN A 178 -5.28 -7.55 -13.27
C GLN A 178 -5.26 -8.95 -12.65
#